data_AF-A0A7D7RD45-F1
#
_entry.id   AF-A0A7D7RD45-F1
#
_cell.length_a   1.000
_cell.length_b   1.000
_cell.length_c   1.000
_cell.angle_alpha   90.00
_cell.angle_beta   90.00
_cell.angle_gamma   90.00
#
_symmetry.space_group_name_H-M   'P 1'
#
loop_
_entity.id
_entity.type
_entity.pdbx_description
1 polymer ?
#
loop_
_entity_poly.entity_id
_entity_poly.type
_entity_poly.pdbx_seq_one_letter_code
_entity_poly.pdbx_strand_id
1 'polypeptide(L)'
;MSEHGRKLDTPSTRRTISFNLDSDVVGMYSERVARFLGTGRYLAIQTVIVIVWIALNLVAVSIRWDPYPFILLNLAFSTQAAYAAPLILLAQNRQENRDRVSLEEDRLRAAQTKADTEFLARELAAVRLAVGDTVTRDYLRKELDDLLDELTARLGAREDETKSAEDRPRRDRSR
;
A
#
# COMPACT_ATOMS: atom_id res chain seq x y z
N MET A 1 51.02 6.70 29.78
CA MET A 1 50.12 7.45 28.88
C MET A 1 50.80 7.50 27.53
N SER A 2 50.21 6.85 26.52
CA SER A 2 50.35 7.11 25.07
C SER A 2 50.00 5.84 24.31
N GLU A 3 48.89 5.94 23.60
CA GLU A 3 48.13 4.87 22.96
C GLU A 3 48.85 4.32 21.72
N HIS A 4 48.81 3.00 21.56
CA HIS A 4 49.19 2.35 20.31
C HIS A 4 48.00 2.45 19.34
N GLY A 5 48.09 3.43 18.44
CA GLY A 5 47.11 3.67 17.38
C GLY A 5 46.92 2.45 16.48
N ARG A 6 45.78 1.79 16.64
CA ARG A 6 45.27 0.74 15.75
C ARG A 6 44.91 1.41 14.40
N LYS A 7 45.78 1.26 13.40
CA LYS A 7 45.51 1.73 12.03
C LYS A 7 44.29 0.98 11.50
N LEU A 8 43.21 1.72 11.28
CA LEU A 8 42.00 1.23 10.64
C LEU A 8 42.28 0.90 9.17
N ASP A 9 42.08 -0.36 8.82
CA ASP A 9 41.91 -0.81 7.44
C ASP A 9 40.76 -0.04 6.81
N THR A 10 41.06 0.78 5.82
CA THR A 10 40.05 1.43 4.99
C THR A 10 39.86 0.55 3.76
N PRO A 11 38.68 -0.04 3.54
CA PRO A 11 38.45 -0.84 2.35
C PRO A 11 38.48 0.05 1.12
N SER A 12 39.45 -0.21 0.25
CA SER A 12 39.61 0.42 -1.05
C SER A 12 38.31 0.30 -1.86
N THR A 13 37.69 1.44 -2.14
CA THR A 13 36.47 1.51 -2.96
C THR A 13 36.80 1.08 -4.39
N ARG A 14 36.36 -0.12 -4.74
CA ARG A 14 36.38 -0.65 -6.11
C ARG A 14 35.51 0.26 -6.98
N ARG A 15 36.13 1.04 -7.85
CA ARG A 15 35.45 1.93 -8.80
C ARG A 15 34.72 1.06 -9.83
N THR A 16 33.47 0.69 -9.53
CA THR A 16 32.57 0.05 -10.48
C THR A 16 32.28 1.05 -11.59
N ILE A 17 32.61 0.69 -12.83
CA ILE A 17 32.22 1.45 -14.01
C ILE A 17 30.70 1.38 -14.10
N SER A 18 30.02 2.43 -13.63
CA SER A 18 28.59 2.61 -13.82
C SER A 18 28.37 3.11 -15.24
N PHE A 19 27.87 2.23 -16.09
CA PHE A 19 27.29 2.62 -17.38
C PHE A 19 25.98 3.37 -17.09
N ASN A 20 26.09 4.68 -16.87
CA ASN A 20 24.94 5.58 -16.88
C ASN A 20 24.53 5.80 -18.35
N LEU A 21 23.87 4.81 -18.96
CA LEU A 21 23.07 5.06 -20.15
C LEU A 21 21.90 5.94 -19.71
N ASP A 22 21.71 7.09 -20.37
CA ASP A 22 20.65 8.06 -20.09
C ASP A 22 19.30 7.38 -19.83
N SER A 23 18.95 7.33 -18.55
CA SER A 23 17.69 6.79 -18.02
C SER A 23 16.47 7.40 -18.71
N ASP A 24 16.56 8.68 -19.08
CA ASP A 24 15.43 9.44 -19.63
C ASP A 24 15.14 9.07 -21.09
N VAL A 25 16.19 8.89 -21.90
CA VAL A 25 16.06 8.49 -23.30
C VAL A 25 15.56 7.04 -23.37
N VAL A 26 16.17 6.16 -22.58
CA VAL A 26 15.79 4.75 -22.47
C VAL A 26 14.36 4.62 -21.91
N GLY A 27 13.96 5.44 -20.95
CA GLY A 27 12.62 5.45 -20.35
C GLY A 27 11.51 5.73 -21.38
N MET A 28 11.69 6.74 -22.23
CA MET A 28 10.71 7.08 -23.27
C MET A 28 10.60 6.00 -24.37
N TYR A 29 11.73 5.40 -24.79
CA TYR A 29 11.70 4.26 -25.72
C TYR A 29 11.07 3.03 -25.08
N SER A 30 11.33 2.81 -23.79
CA SER A 30 10.76 1.71 -23.00
C SER A 30 9.24 1.78 -22.92
N GLU A 31 8.68 2.96 -22.68
CA GLU A 31 7.23 3.21 -22.62
C GLU A 31 6.53 2.85 -23.95
N ARG A 32 7.16 3.20 -25.08
CA ARG A 32 6.63 2.92 -26.42
C ARG A 32 6.76 1.44 -26.78
N VAL A 33 7.91 0.83 -26.47
CA VAL A 33 8.17 -0.59 -26.71
C VAL A 33 7.31 -1.48 -25.81
N ALA A 34 7.07 -1.10 -24.55
CA ALA A 34 6.19 -1.84 -23.64
C ALA A 34 4.74 -1.88 -24.14
N ARG A 35 4.21 -0.73 -24.60
CA ARG A 35 2.88 -0.68 -25.22
C ARG A 35 2.80 -1.48 -26.52
N PHE A 36 3.89 -1.51 -27.28
CA PHE A 36 3.98 -2.27 -28.53
C PHE A 36 4.04 -3.79 -28.31
N LEU A 37 4.87 -4.24 -27.36
CA LEU A 37 5.06 -5.66 -27.02
C LEU A 37 3.87 -6.26 -26.24
N GLY A 38 3.17 -5.46 -25.43
CA GLY A 38 2.00 -5.91 -24.66
C GLY A 38 0.73 -6.10 -25.50
N THR A 39 0.70 -5.56 -26.72
CA THR A 39 -0.44 -5.69 -27.63
C THR A 39 -0.21 -6.89 -28.55
N GLY A 40 -1.18 -7.80 -28.71
CA GLY A 40 -1.11 -8.96 -29.63
C GLY A 40 -0.80 -8.63 -31.10
N ARG A 41 -0.80 -7.33 -31.44
CA ARG A 41 -0.35 -6.75 -32.70
C ARG A 41 1.12 -7.01 -33.01
N TYR A 42 2.02 -7.06 -32.01
CA TYR A 42 3.43 -7.41 -32.24
C TYR A 42 3.58 -8.83 -32.79
N LEU A 43 2.93 -9.79 -32.12
CA LEU A 43 2.92 -11.18 -32.55
C LEU A 43 2.34 -11.33 -33.97
N ALA A 44 1.23 -10.65 -34.27
CA ALA A 44 0.63 -10.68 -35.61
C ALA A 44 1.58 -10.16 -36.70
N ILE A 45 2.25 -9.02 -36.48
CA ILE A 45 3.24 -8.46 -37.42
C ILE A 45 4.43 -9.40 -37.58
N GLN A 46 4.94 -9.95 -36.47
CA GLN A 46 6.06 -10.89 -36.49
C GLN A 46 5.72 -12.16 -37.29
N THR A 47 4.52 -12.72 -37.11
CA THR A 47 4.05 -13.89 -37.87
C THR A 47 3.96 -13.59 -39.37
N VAL A 48 3.40 -12.42 -39.74
CA VAL A 48 3.32 -12.01 -41.15
C VAL A 48 4.71 -11.89 -41.77
N ILE A 49 5.65 -11.26 -41.07
CA ILE A 49 7.05 -11.12 -41.54
C ILE A 49 7.68 -12.49 -41.76
N VAL A 50 7.53 -13.43 -40.81
CA VAL A 50 8.07 -14.79 -40.95
C VAL A 50 7.46 -15.51 -42.15
N ILE A 51 6.14 -15.41 -42.37
CA ILE A 51 5.46 -16.02 -43.52
C ILE A 51 5.97 -15.44 -44.83
N VAL A 52 6.06 -14.11 -44.93
CA VAL A 52 6.60 -13.43 -46.14
C VAL A 52 8.05 -13.84 -46.39
N TRP A 53 8.85 -13.96 -45.32
CA TRP A 53 10.25 -14.35 -45.42
C TRP A 53 10.42 -15.79 -45.93
N ILE A 54 9.62 -16.73 -45.41
CA ILE A 54 9.58 -18.12 -45.88
C ILE A 54 9.15 -18.16 -47.36
N ALA A 55 8.13 -17.41 -47.75
CA ALA A 55 7.65 -17.36 -49.13
C ALA A 55 8.70 -16.77 -50.09
N LEU A 56 9.39 -15.70 -49.71
CA LEU A 56 10.47 -15.09 -50.50
C LEU A 56 11.64 -16.06 -50.66
N ASN A 57 12.00 -16.79 -49.61
CA ASN A 57 13.03 -17.82 -49.69
C ASN A 57 12.62 -18.97 -50.64
N LEU A 58 11.36 -19.41 -50.59
CA LEU A 58 10.82 -20.44 -51.48
C LEU A 58 10.88 -20.04 -52.97
N VAL A 59 10.62 -18.75 -53.28
CA VAL A 59 10.78 -18.19 -54.63
C VAL A 59 12.26 -18.08 -55.02
N ALA A 60 13.14 -17.69 -54.09
CA ALA A 60 14.58 -17.62 -54.32
C ALA A 60 15.23 -18.99 -54.58
N VAL A 61 14.68 -20.06 -54.00
CA VAL A 61 15.06 -21.47 -54.29
C VAL A 61 14.77 -21.83 -55.75
N SER A 62 13.69 -21.32 -56.32
CA SER A 62 13.37 -21.50 -57.74
C SER A 62 14.44 -20.90 -58.67
N ILE A 63 15.16 -19.87 -58.20
CA ILE A 63 16.26 -19.19 -58.91
C ILE A 63 17.63 -19.85 -58.58
N ARG A 64 17.65 -20.99 -57.86
CA ARG A 64 18.87 -21.70 -57.38
C ARG A 64 19.78 -20.86 -56.46
N TRP A 65 19.24 -19.85 -55.79
CA TRP A 65 20.03 -18.96 -54.93
C TRP A 65 20.40 -19.60 -53.57
N ASP A 66 19.67 -20.62 -53.12
CA ASP A 66 20.02 -21.45 -51.93
C ASP A 66 19.42 -22.88 -52.06
N PRO A 67 20.17 -23.89 -52.57
CA PRO A 67 19.72 -25.27 -52.67
C PRO A 67 19.53 -25.94 -51.29
N TYR A 68 18.62 -26.91 -51.20
CA TYR A 68 18.36 -27.66 -49.96
C TYR A 68 19.65 -28.27 -49.37
N PRO A 69 19.98 -28.10 -48.07
CA PRO A 69 19.18 -27.56 -46.97
C PRO A 69 19.46 -26.06 -46.72
N PHE A 70 18.41 -25.24 -46.62
CA PHE A 70 18.46 -23.76 -46.55
C PHE A 70 19.36 -23.20 -45.43
N ILE A 71 20.66 -23.07 -45.70
CA ILE A 71 21.68 -22.75 -44.71
C ILE A 71 21.61 -21.28 -44.30
N LEU A 72 21.30 -20.38 -45.24
CA LEU A 72 21.22 -18.96 -44.94
C LEU A 72 19.99 -18.63 -44.09
N LEU A 73 18.87 -19.32 -44.33
CA LEU A 73 17.65 -19.16 -43.53
C LEU A 73 17.89 -19.62 -42.09
N ASN A 74 18.49 -20.80 -41.93
CA ASN A 74 18.78 -21.35 -40.61
C ASN A 74 19.78 -20.46 -39.84
N LEU A 75 20.80 -19.95 -40.53
CA LEU A 75 21.76 -19.01 -39.96
C LEU A 75 21.06 -17.72 -39.48
N ALA A 76 20.22 -17.12 -40.31
CA ALA A 76 19.49 -15.90 -39.97
C ALA A 76 18.56 -16.10 -38.76
N PHE A 77 17.81 -17.20 -38.71
CA PHE A 77 16.94 -17.51 -37.58
C PHE A 77 17.73 -17.80 -36.30
N SER A 78 18.86 -18.50 -36.42
CA SER A 78 19.77 -18.76 -35.31
C SER A 78 20.32 -17.46 -34.72
N THR A 79 20.72 -16.50 -35.57
CA THR A 79 21.15 -15.18 -35.12
C THR A 79 20.00 -14.37 -34.51
N GLN A 80 18.79 -14.45 -35.07
CA GLN A 80 17.60 -13.78 -34.52
C GLN A 80 17.31 -14.28 -33.09
N ALA A 81 17.30 -15.60 -32.89
CA ALA A 81 17.10 -16.20 -31.57
C ALA A 81 18.22 -15.81 -30.60
N ALA A 82 19.48 -15.80 -31.06
CA ALA A 82 20.63 -15.42 -30.26
C ALA A 82 20.57 -13.96 -29.78
N TYR A 83 20.10 -13.02 -30.63
CA TYR A 83 19.93 -11.61 -30.24
C TYR A 83 18.67 -11.34 -29.40
N ALA A 84 17.66 -12.20 -29.49
CA ALA A 84 16.45 -12.09 -28.66
C ALA A 84 16.76 -12.29 -27.16
N ALA A 85 17.63 -13.24 -26.82
CA ALA A 85 17.98 -13.56 -25.43
C ALA A 85 18.48 -12.34 -24.60
N PRO A 86 19.49 -11.56 -25.05
CA PRO A 86 19.95 -10.39 -24.30
C PRO A 86 18.91 -9.27 -24.25
N LEU A 87 18.08 -9.11 -25.27
CA LEU A 87 17.04 -8.08 -25.30
C LEU A 87 15.91 -8.41 -24.30
N ILE A 88 15.52 -9.68 -24.22
CA ILE A 88 14.60 -10.20 -23.21
C ILE A 88 15.18 -10.02 -21.81
N LEU A 89 16.47 -10.34 -21.61
CA LEU A 89 17.15 -10.18 -20.32
C LEU A 89 17.15 -8.71 -19.86
N LEU A 90 17.41 -7.76 -20.76
CA LEU A 90 17.33 -6.33 -20.47
C LEU A 90 15.90 -5.90 -20.11
N ALA A 91 14.89 -6.41 -20.83
CA ALA A 91 13.49 -6.15 -20.51
C ALA A 91 13.11 -6.72 -19.13
N GLN A 92 13.58 -7.92 -18.80
CA GLN A 92 13.36 -8.59 -17.52
C GLN A 92 14.03 -7.85 -16.36
N ASN A 93 15.31 -7.47 -16.47
CA ASN A 93 16.01 -6.70 -15.43
C ASN A 93 15.30 -5.38 -15.11
N ARG A 94 14.73 -4.71 -16.13
CA ARG A 94 13.98 -3.47 -15.92
C ARG A 94 12.66 -3.72 -15.20
N GLN A 95 11.97 -4.81 -15.55
CA GLN A 95 10.72 -5.20 -14.88
C GLN A 95 10.98 -5.55 -13.42
N GLU A 96 11.99 -6.38 -13.15
CA GLU A 96 12.37 -6.80 -11.80
C GLU A 96 12.80 -5.62 -10.92
N ASN A 97 13.54 -4.65 -11.46
CA ASN A 97 13.87 -3.43 -10.73
C ASN A 97 12.63 -2.60 -10.37
N ARG A 98 11.66 -2.46 -11.29
CA ARG A 98 10.40 -1.74 -11.02
C ARG A 98 9.55 -2.48 -9.98
N ASP A 99 9.45 -3.80 -10.11
CA ASP A 99 8.70 -4.64 -9.18
C ASP A 99 9.33 -4.59 -7.78
N ARG A 100 10.66 -4.58 -7.71
CA ARG A 100 11.40 -4.41 -6.44
C ARG A 100 11.10 -3.08 -5.77
N VAL A 101 11.15 -1.97 -6.50
CA VAL A 101 10.82 -0.63 -5.94
C VAL A 101 9.38 -0.60 -5.44
N SER A 102 8.43 -1.14 -6.23
CA SER A 102 7.03 -1.23 -5.81
C SER A 102 6.85 -2.04 -4.52
N LEU A 103 7.55 -3.17 -4.40
CA LEU A 103 7.49 -4.01 -3.20
C LEU A 103 8.11 -3.33 -1.97
N GLU A 104 9.19 -2.56 -2.16
CA GLU A 104 9.81 -1.79 -1.08
C GLU A 104 8.88 -0.66 -0.59
N GLU A 105 8.23 0.07 -1.50
CA GLU A 105 7.22 1.07 -1.13
C GLU A 105 6.03 0.46 -0.39
N ASP A 106 5.50 -0.67 -0.88
CA ASP A 106 4.37 -1.34 -0.24
C ASP A 106 4.71 -1.84 1.17
N ARG A 107 5.94 -2.34 1.38
CA ARG A 107 6.42 -2.71 2.72
C ARG A 107 6.51 -1.50 3.65
N LEU A 108 7.01 -0.37 3.17
CA LEU A 108 7.09 0.86 3.97
C LEU A 108 5.69 1.38 4.33
N ARG A 109 4.77 1.40 3.37
CA ARG A 109 3.36 1.77 3.61
C ARG A 109 2.70 0.85 4.62
N ALA A 110 2.86 -0.48 4.47
CA ALA A 110 2.31 -1.45 5.41
C ALA A 110 2.86 -1.27 6.83
N ALA A 111 4.15 -0.96 6.97
CA ALA A 111 4.76 -0.68 8.27
C ALA A 111 4.20 0.61 8.91
N GLN A 112 4.02 1.68 8.12
CA GLN A 112 3.41 2.93 8.58
C GLN A 112 1.97 2.73 9.02
N THR A 113 1.13 2.10 8.19
CA THR A 113 -0.28 1.82 8.52
C THR A 113 -0.39 0.97 9.79
N LYS A 114 0.50 0.00 9.98
CA LYS A 114 0.55 -0.80 11.21
C LYS A 114 0.88 0.08 12.42
N ALA A 115 1.90 0.93 12.34
CA ALA A 115 2.27 1.83 13.43
C ALA A 115 1.14 2.83 13.78
N ASP A 116 0.48 3.40 12.77
CA ASP A 116 -0.64 4.32 12.96
C ASP A 116 -1.83 3.61 13.63
N THR A 117 -2.11 2.38 13.22
CA THR A 117 -3.18 1.56 13.83
C THR A 117 -2.85 1.23 15.28
N GLU A 118 -1.60 0.86 15.59
CA GLU A 118 -1.16 0.60 16.97
C GLU A 118 -1.22 1.87 17.83
N PHE A 119 -0.86 3.03 17.26
CA PHE A 119 -0.96 4.32 17.92
C PHE A 119 -2.42 4.68 18.24
N LEU A 120 -3.31 4.62 17.24
CA LEU A 120 -4.73 4.88 17.41
C LEU A 120 -5.38 3.93 18.42
N ALA A 121 -4.99 2.65 18.42
CA ALA A 121 -5.48 1.68 19.40
C ALA A 121 -5.05 2.02 20.84
N ARG A 122 -3.81 2.50 21.03
CA ARG A 122 -3.32 2.96 22.34
C ARG A 122 -4.01 4.23 22.80
N GLU A 123 -4.15 5.21 21.91
CA GLU A 123 -4.87 6.45 22.19
C GLU A 123 -6.34 6.17 22.55
N LEU A 124 -7.02 5.31 21.78
CA LEU A 124 -8.39 4.89 22.07
C LEU A 124 -8.50 4.18 23.43
N ALA A 125 -7.55 3.32 23.77
CA ALA A 125 -7.51 2.66 25.07
C ALA A 125 -7.30 3.67 26.22
N ALA A 126 -6.40 4.64 26.04
CA ALA A 126 -6.15 5.69 27.02
C ALA A 126 -7.38 6.59 27.21
N VAL A 127 -8.02 7.01 26.12
CA VAL A 127 -9.27 7.79 26.15
C VAL A 127 -10.38 6.99 26.83
N ARG A 128 -10.52 5.70 26.52
CA ARG A 128 -11.52 4.83 27.15
C ARG A 128 -11.32 4.72 28.66
N LEU A 129 -10.08 4.61 29.13
CA LEU A 129 -9.77 4.56 30.56
C LEU A 129 -10.10 5.91 31.24
N ALA A 130 -9.67 7.02 30.65
CA ALA A 130 -9.93 8.36 31.19
C ALA A 130 -11.45 8.68 31.30
N VAL A 131 -12.22 8.33 30.26
CA VAL A 131 -13.69 8.50 30.26
C VAL A 131 -14.37 7.50 31.19
N GLY A 132 -13.90 6.25 31.21
CA GLY A 132 -14.45 5.16 32.00
C GLY A 132 -14.37 5.40 33.51
N ASP A 133 -13.28 6.00 34.00
CA ASP A 133 -13.12 6.28 35.43
C ASP A 133 -13.89 7.53 35.91
N THR A 134 -14.07 8.54 35.06
CA THR A 134 -14.47 9.88 35.55
C THR A 134 -15.94 10.24 35.28
N VAL A 135 -16.55 9.75 34.20
CA VAL A 135 -17.83 10.33 33.72
C VAL A 135 -19.06 9.47 34.04
N THR A 136 -18.92 8.16 34.30
CA THR A 136 -20.11 7.29 34.39
C THR A 136 -20.43 6.83 35.79
N ARG A 137 -19.46 6.76 36.71
CA ARG A 137 -19.75 6.26 38.06
C ARG A 137 -20.14 7.39 39.00
N ASP A 138 -19.27 8.37 39.19
CA ASP A 138 -19.48 9.41 40.19
C ASP A 138 -20.51 10.44 39.74
N TYR A 139 -20.51 10.80 38.45
CA TYR A 139 -21.53 11.69 37.89
C TYR A 139 -22.92 11.05 37.92
N LEU A 140 -23.05 9.79 37.49
CA LEU A 140 -24.34 9.09 37.47
C LEU A 140 -24.87 8.82 38.88
N ARG A 141 -23.97 8.57 39.84
CA ARG A 141 -24.32 8.44 41.25
C ARG A 141 -24.78 9.75 41.85
N LYS A 142 -24.07 10.85 41.57
CA LYS A 142 -24.45 12.18 42.03
C LYS A 142 -25.79 12.62 41.43
N GLU A 143 -26.02 12.39 40.14
CA GLU A 143 -27.30 12.73 39.50
C GLU A 143 -28.44 11.89 40.07
N LEU A 144 -28.22 10.61 40.36
CA LEU A 144 -29.21 9.76 41.02
C LEU A 144 -29.49 10.21 42.46
N ASP A 145 -28.47 10.59 43.23
CA ASP A 145 -28.62 11.10 44.59
C ASP A 145 -29.36 12.45 44.61
N ASP A 146 -28.99 13.39 43.72
CA ASP A 146 -29.64 14.69 43.58
C ASP A 146 -31.13 14.53 43.20
N LEU A 147 -31.46 13.61 42.28
CA LEU A 147 -32.85 13.29 41.91
C LEU A 147 -33.63 12.61 43.06
N LEU A 148 -32.98 11.73 43.82
CA LEU A 148 -33.60 11.08 44.99
C LEU A 148 -33.89 12.08 46.11
N ASP A 149 -32.96 13.01 46.38
CA ASP A 149 -33.15 14.08 47.35
C ASP A 149 -34.29 15.01 46.95
N GLU A 150 -34.39 15.37 45.66
CA GLU A 150 -35.49 16.18 45.15
C GLU A 150 -36.85 15.48 45.31
N LEU A 151 -36.93 14.19 44.99
CA LEU A 151 -38.16 13.39 45.16
C LEU A 151 -38.55 13.27 46.64
N THR A 152 -37.57 13.03 47.52
CA THR A 152 -37.79 12.91 48.97
C THR A 152 -38.27 14.23 49.56
N ALA A 153 -37.67 15.35 49.15
CA ALA A 153 -38.09 16.69 49.56
C ALA A 153 -39.54 17.01 49.12
N ARG A 154 -39.92 16.61 47.90
CA ARG A 154 -41.30 16.78 47.40
C ARG A 154 -42.32 15.92 48.15
N LEU A 155 -41.94 14.69 48.53
CA LEU A 155 -42.81 13.81 49.33
C LEU A 155 -43.00 14.35 50.75
N GLY A 156 -41.92 14.79 51.41
CA GLY A 156 -41.99 15.41 52.74
C GLY A 156 -42.85 16.69 52.75
N ALA A 157 -42.68 17.56 51.75
CA ALA A 157 -43.50 18.76 51.61
C ALA A 157 -45.01 18.43 51.47
N ARG A 158 -45.35 17.34 50.78
CA ARG A 158 -46.73 16.85 50.66
C ARG A 158 -47.29 16.31 51.97
N GLU A 159 -46.48 15.59 52.75
CA GLU A 159 -46.88 15.10 54.08
C GLU A 159 -47.10 16.24 55.08
N ASP A 160 -46.27 17.28 55.03
CA ASP A 160 -46.41 18.46 55.91
C ASP A 160 -47.63 19.31 55.52
N GLU A 161 -47.94 19.43 54.23
CA GLU A 161 -49.19 20.04 53.76
C GLU A 161 -50.43 19.26 54.21
N THR A 162 -50.39 17.92 54.18
CA THR A 162 -51.51 17.08 54.63
C THR A 162 -51.69 17.14 56.15
N LYS A 163 -50.60 17.11 56.93
CA LYS A 163 -50.66 17.30 58.38
C LYS A 163 -51.15 18.70 58.77
N SER A 164 -50.70 19.74 58.06
CA SER A 164 -51.19 21.12 58.27
C SER A 164 -52.65 21.32 57.85
N ALA A 165 -53.18 20.50 56.95
CA ALA A 165 -54.60 20.51 56.58
C ALA A 165 -55.46 19.76 57.60
N GLU A 166 -54.94 18.71 58.22
CA GLU A 166 -55.62 17.91 59.25
C GLU A 166 -55.60 18.60 60.63
N ASP A 167 -54.54 19.35 60.95
CA ASP A 167 -54.38 20.12 62.20
C ASP A 167 -55.03 21.52 62.15
N ARG A 168 -55.71 21.89 61.05
CA ARG A 168 -56.58 23.08 61.07
C ARG A 168 -57.80 22.75 61.96
N PRO A 169 -57.93 23.37 63.15
CA PRO A 169 -59.10 23.12 63.97
C PRO A 169 -60.33 23.59 63.21
N ARG A 170 -61.42 22.81 63.28
CA ARG A 170 -62.77 23.21 62.87
C ARG A 170 -63.26 24.37 63.74
N ARG A 171 -62.60 25.52 63.66
CA ARG A 171 -63.09 26.81 64.11
C ARG A 171 -63.72 27.46 62.89
N ASP A 172 -64.99 27.15 62.67
CA ASP A 172 -66.04 28.15 62.51
C ASP A 172 -67.27 27.51 61.85
N ARG A 173 -68.25 27.17 62.68
CA ARG A 173 -69.64 27.39 62.31
C ARG A 173 -70.45 27.56 63.58
N SER A 174 -70.38 28.78 64.09
CA SER A 174 -71.37 29.31 65.03
C SER A 174 -72.58 29.78 64.24
N ARG A 175 -73.74 29.14 64.43
CA ARG A 175 -75.10 29.71 64.48
C ARG A 175 -76.14 28.63 64.62
#